data_AF-A0A2M7VG99-F1
#
_entry.id   AF-A0A2M7VG99-F1
#
_cell.length_a   1.000
_cell.length_b   1.000
_cell.length_c   1.000
_cell.angle_alpha   90.00
_cell.angle_beta   90.00
_cell.angle_gamma   90.00
#
_symmetry.space_group_name_H-M   'P 1'
#
loop_
_entity.id
_entity.type
_entity.pdbx_description
1 polymer ?
#
loop_
_entity_poly.entity_id
_entity_poly.type
_entity_poly.pdbx_seq_one_letter_code
_entity_poly.pdbx_strand_id
1 'polypeptide(L)' 'GVASKMAAFLKNLGYKIGATGNAKNYEYTGVTIQTKVKSKDYLAGLRKDLVNEYTVSAATSDLPDTSVADILVIVGK' A
#
# COMPACT_ATOMS: atom_id res chain seq x y z
N GLY A 1 -4.22 -0.51 15.28
CA GLY A 1 -3.04 0.34 14.99
C GLY A 1 -3.18 1.00 13.63
N VAL A 2 -2.17 1.75 13.18
CA VAL A 2 -2.21 2.50 11.90
C VAL A 2 -2.45 1.56 10.71
N ALA A 3 -1.72 0.44 10.63
CA ALA A 3 -1.91 -0.57 9.58
C ALA A 3 -3.34 -1.15 9.54
N SER A 4 -3.97 -1.35 10.71
CA SER A 4 -5.36 -1.85 10.79
C SER A 4 -6.36 -0.83 10.25
N LYS A 5 -6.15 0.47 10.49
CA LYS A 5 -7.00 1.54 9.96
C LYS A 5 -6.91 1.61 8.43
N MET A 6 -5.69 1.58 7.89
CA MET A 6 -5.46 1.51 6.45
C MET A 6 -6.11 0.26 5.82
N ALA A 7 -5.97 -0.90 6.46
CA ALA A 7 -6.59 -2.13 5.98
C ALA A 7 -8.12 -2.04 5.96
N ALA A 8 -8.75 -1.43 6.97
CA ALA A 8 -10.19 -1.21 6.99
C ALA A 8 -10.63 -0.26 5.87
N PHE A 9 -9.89 0.84 5.66
CA PHE A 9 -10.14 1.78 4.57
C PHE A 9 -10.10 1.11 3.20
N LEU A 10 -9.04 0.36 2.90
CA LEU A 10 -8.90 -0.37 1.63
C LEU A 10 -9.97 -1.46 1.46
N LYS A 11 -10.38 -2.15 2.54
CA LYS A 11 -11.51 -3.10 2.47
C LYS A 11 -12.82 -2.42 2.08
N ASN A 12 -13.10 -1.23 2.61
CA ASN A 12 -14.31 -0.47 2.28
C ASN A 12 -14.35 -0.03 0.81
N LEU A 13 -13.18 0.11 0.18
CA LEU A 13 -13.04 0.39 -1.26
C LEU A 13 -13.09 -0.88 -2.13
N GLY A 14 -13.20 -2.07 -1.51
CA GLY A 14 -13.30 -3.35 -2.23
C GLY A 14 -11.98 -4.10 -2.42
N TYR A 15 -10.87 -3.63 -1.84
CA TYR A 15 -9.59 -4.34 -1.94
C TYR A 15 -9.54 -5.58 -1.03
N LYS A 16 -8.92 -6.66 -1.52
CA LYS A 16 -8.63 -7.85 -0.73
C LYS A 16 -7.34 -7.67 0.07
N ILE A 17 -7.44 -7.75 1.40
CA ILE A 17 -6.28 -7.66 2.30
C ILE A 17 -5.79 -9.07 2.64
N GLY A 18 -4.58 -9.41 2.22
CA GLY A 18 -3.94 -10.69 2.54
C GLY A 18 -3.42 -10.75 3.97
N ALA A 19 -2.69 -9.72 4.40
CA ALA A 19 -2.10 -9.63 5.74
C ALA A 19 -1.84 -8.17 6.14
N THR A 20 -1.68 -7.94 7.45
CA THR A 20 -1.22 -6.66 8.01
C THR A 20 -0.11 -6.93 9.01
N GLY A 21 0.88 -6.04 9.08
CA GLY A 21 1.97 -6.16 10.04
C GLY A 21 2.72 -4.84 10.22
N ASN A 22 3.70 -4.84 11.12
CA ASN A 22 4.57 -3.69 11.31
C ASN A 22 5.57 -3.61 10.16
N ALA A 23 5.83 -2.40 9.68
CA ALA A 23 6.91 -2.15 8.73
C ALA A 23 8.26 -2.48 9.39
N LYS A 24 9.21 -2.99 8.60
CA LYS A 24 10.57 -3.27 9.08
C LYS A 24 11.41 -2.00 9.29
N ASN A 25 11.06 -0.92 8.59
CA ASN A 25 11.67 0.41 8.75
C ASN A 25 10.59 1.40 9.21
N TYR A 26 10.95 2.32 10.11
CA TYR A 26 10.10 3.36 10.69
C TYR A 26 10.31 4.76 10.09
N GLU A 27 11.18 4.89 9.08
CA GLU A 27 11.52 6.15 8.43
C GLU A 27 10.58 6.53 7.28
N TYR A 28 9.60 5.70 6.96
CA TYR A 28 8.57 6.06 5.99
C TYR A 28 7.80 7.30 6.49
N THR A 29 7.62 8.27 5.59
CA THR A 29 6.75 9.44 5.78
C THR A 29 5.56 9.29 4.83
N GLY A 30 4.34 9.49 5.32
CA GLY A 30 3.13 9.26 4.53
C GLY A 30 3.00 7.81 4.02
N VAL A 31 2.27 7.60 2.93
CA VAL A 31 1.98 6.27 2.37
C VAL A 31 2.92 5.95 1.21
N THR A 32 3.53 4.76 1.28
CA THR A 32 4.29 4.15 0.18
C THR A 32 3.51 2.99 -0.41
N ILE A 33 3.35 3.00 -1.73
CA ILE A 33 2.72 1.92 -2.51
C ILE A 33 3.81 1.23 -3.33
N GLN A 34 3.88 -0.10 -3.24
CA GLN A 34 4.75 -0.91 -4.08
C GLN A 34 3.91 -2.01 -4.73
N THR A 35 3.91 -2.09 -6.06
CA THR A 35 3.27 -3.18 -6.79
C THR A 35 4.32 -4.09 -7.42
N LYS A 36 3.96 -5.34 -7.70
CA LYS A 36 4.73 -6.12 -8.68
C LYS A 36 4.62 -5.46 -10.05
N VAL A 37 5.59 -5.73 -10.94
CA VAL A 37 5.55 -5.22 -12.32
C VAL A 37 4.28 -5.66 -13.05
N LYS A 38 3.86 -6.93 -12.87
CA LYS A 38 2.62 -7.48 -13.44
C LYS A 38 1.34 -6.81 -12.91
N SER A 39 1.43 -6.06 -11.82
CA SER A 39 0.31 -5.39 -11.14
C SER A 39 0.44 -3.86 -11.18
N LYS A 40 1.35 -3.33 -12.00
CA LYS A 40 1.61 -1.87 -12.10
C LYS A 40 0.37 -1.07 -12.52
N ASP A 41 -0.55 -1.68 -13.26
CA ASP A 41 -1.75 -1.00 -13.76
C ASP A 41 -2.71 -0.62 -12.62
N TYR A 42 -2.61 -1.27 -11.45
CA TYR A 42 -3.39 -0.93 -10.25
C TYR A 42 -2.86 0.30 -9.52
N LEU A 43 -1.62 0.72 -9.79
CA LEU A 43 -0.92 1.77 -9.04
C LEU A 43 -1.64 3.12 -9.17
N ALA A 44 -2.12 3.46 -10.36
CA ALA A 44 -2.84 4.71 -10.60
C ALA A 44 -4.18 4.77 -9.84
N GLY A 45 -4.95 3.67 -9.85
CA GLY A 45 -6.22 3.57 -9.13
C GLY A 45 -6.02 3.64 -7.62
N LEU A 46 -5.10 2.83 -7.10
CA LEU A 46 -4.81 2.79 -5.68
C LEU A 46 -4.27 4.13 -5.16
N ARG A 47 -3.42 4.81 -5.94
CA ARG A 47 -2.98 6.17 -5.60
C ARG A 47 -4.16 7.14 -5.53
N LYS A 48 -5.05 7.12 -6.53
CA LYS A 48 -6.24 7.98 -6.57
C LYS A 48 -7.16 7.76 -5.36
N ASP A 49 -7.35 6.51 -4.96
CA ASP A 49 -8.19 6.18 -3.81
C ASP A 49 -7.57 6.66 -2.49
N LEU A 50 -6.24 6.55 -2.37
CA LEU A 50 -5.51 6.90 -1.15
C LEU A 50 -5.32 8.40 -0.95
N VAL A 51 -5.11 9.18 -2.01
CA VAL A 51 -4.81 10.62 -1.89
C VAL A 51 -5.94 11.46 -1.26
N ASN A 52 -7.16 10.90 -1.17
CA ASN A 52 -8.29 11.57 -0.52
C ASN A 52 -8.13 11.66 1.01
N GLU A 53 -7.52 10.64 1.61
CA GLU A 53 -7.42 10.49 3.08
C GLU A 53 -5.97 10.41 3.56
N TYR A 54 -5.02 10.18 2.67
CA TYR A 54 -3.61 9.94 2.99
C TYR A 54 -2.68 10.70 2.06
N THR A 55 -1.55 11.15 2.60
CA THR A 55 -0.46 11.69 1.78
C THR A 55 0.33 10.54 1.18
N VAL A 56 0.23 10.34 -0.14
CA VAL A 56 1.03 9.32 -0.85
C VAL A 56 2.39 9.91 -1.22
N SER A 57 3.45 9.44 -0.57
CA SER A 57 4.83 9.93 -0.75
C SER A 57 5.57 9.19 -1.86
N ALA A 58 5.26 7.92 -2.06
CA ALA A 58 5.89 7.08 -3.08
C ALA A 58 4.90 6.06 -3.65
N ALA A 59 5.01 5.82 -4.95
CA ALA A 59 4.26 4.78 -5.64
C ALA A 59 5.12 4.18 -6.75
N THR A 60 5.54 2.92 -6.57
CA THR A 60 6.51 2.23 -7.43
C THR A 60 6.01 0.84 -7.83
N SER A 61 6.60 0.29 -8.90
CA SER A 61 6.31 -1.07 -9.39
C SER A 61 7.53 -1.99 -9.25
N ASP A 62 8.20 -1.93 -8.10
CA ASP A 62 9.47 -2.59 -7.79
C ASP A 62 9.34 -3.66 -6.69
N LEU A 63 8.11 -4.07 -6.32
CA LEU A 63 7.90 -5.16 -5.37
C LEU A 63 8.44 -6.47 -5.98
N PRO A 64 9.33 -7.20 -5.29
CA PRO A 64 9.89 -8.44 -5.83
C PRO A 64 8.82 -9.50 -6.12
N ASP A 65 8.99 -10.26 -7.20
CA ASP A 65 8.03 -11.32 -7.56
C ASP A 65 7.96 -12.45 -6.53
N THR A 66 9.01 -12.61 -5.72
CA THR A 66 9.08 -13.53 -4.56
C THR A 66 8.19 -13.08 -3.39
N SER A 67 7.68 -11.85 -3.40
CA SER A 67 6.69 -11.39 -2.43
C SER A 67 5.42 -12.22 -2.52
N VAL A 68 4.84 -12.60 -1.38
CA VAL A 68 3.55 -13.30 -1.33
C VAL A 68 2.36 -12.41 -1.72
N ALA A 69 2.53 -11.09 -1.68
CA ALA A 69 1.52 -10.12 -2.06
C ALA A 69 1.83 -9.50 -3.43
N ASP A 70 0.79 -9.18 -4.21
CA ASP A 70 0.94 -8.46 -5.49
C ASP A 70 1.11 -6.94 -5.30
N ILE A 71 0.62 -6.41 -4.18
CA ILE A 71 0.73 -5.01 -3.79
C ILE A 71 1.06 -4.95 -2.29
N LEU A 72 2.00 -4.08 -1.93
CA LEU A 72 2.38 -3.74 -0.57
C LEU A 72 2.09 -2.26 -0.34
N VAL A 73 1.37 -1.97 0.74
CA VAL A 73 1.10 -0.60 1.19
C VAL A 73 1.73 -0.41 2.57
N ILE A 74 2.59 0.60 2.69
CA ILE A 74 3.30 0.93 3.92
C ILE A 74 2.81 2.29 4.40
N VAL A 75 2.42 2.36 5.67
CA VAL A 75 1.98 3.61 6.29
C VAL A 75 3.08 4.11 7.22
N GLY A 76 3.69 5.22 6.82
CA GLY A 76 4.67 5.97 7.57
C GLY A 76 4.06 6.87 8.64
N LYS A 77 4.94 7.62 9.32
CA LYS A 77 4.53 8.67 10.25
C LYS A 77 3.91 9.87 9.53
#